data_AF-A0A9D6LJR1-F1
#
_entry.id   AF-A0A9D6LJR1-F1
#
_cell.length_a   1.000
_cell.length_b   1.000
_cell.length_c   1.000
_cell.angle_alpha   90.00
_cell.angle_beta   90.00
_cell.angle_gamma   90.00
#
_symmetry.space_group_name_H-M   'P 1'
#
loop_
_entity.id
_entity.type
_entity.pdbx_description
1 polymer ?
#
loop_
_entity_poly.entity_id
_entity_poly.type
_entity_poly.pdbx_seq_one_letter_code
_entity_poly.pdbx_strand_id
1 'polypeptide(L)'
;MQEQRIEPNRKKGHLTFRITAALFILSAVFEIISIDTETILFGAIRTGTIVIVYHLFYIVLFAALGFGIWHAKKWGYNLVFVATAVYTLDKIQFLLNQQAIETLFAQATAGYESALQAQGITAALFMQSIALMTVVVIVCWWGFAWYTYWRRDYFK
;
A
#
# COMPACT_ATOMS: atom_id res chain seq x y z
N MET A 1 26.44 44.97 7.79
CA MET A 1 26.75 43.62 7.29
C MET A 1 25.49 42.79 7.41
N GLN A 2 24.83 42.49 6.28
CA GLN A 2 23.68 41.58 6.28
C GLN A 2 24.21 40.15 6.19
N GLU A 3 23.91 39.37 7.21
CA GLU A 3 24.22 37.95 7.31
C GLU A 3 23.40 37.22 6.24
N GLN A 4 24.02 36.85 5.12
CA GLN A 4 23.40 35.97 4.14
C GLN A 4 23.22 34.61 4.81
N ARG A 5 22.00 34.31 5.28
CA ARG A 5 21.60 32.94 5.57
C ARG A 5 21.72 32.13 4.29
N ILE A 6 22.78 31.34 4.19
CA ILE A 6 22.90 30.28 3.19
C ILE A 6 21.85 29.23 3.58
N GLU A 7 20.63 29.41 3.08
CA GLU A 7 19.60 28.38 3.13
C GLU A 7 20.20 27.14 2.43
N PRO A 8 20.34 25.99 3.12
CA PRO A 8 20.87 24.80 2.49
C PRO A 8 19.97 24.47 1.31
N ASN A 9 20.55 24.33 0.12
CA ASN A 9 19.86 24.04 -1.13
C ASN A 9 19.13 22.69 -1.02
N ARG A 10 17.94 22.70 -0.42
CA ARG A 10 17.12 21.52 -0.19
C ARG A 10 16.65 21.02 -1.55
N LYS A 11 17.09 19.82 -1.92
CA LYS A 11 16.63 19.13 -3.14
C LYS A 11 15.10 19.14 -3.18
N LYS A 12 14.52 19.55 -4.32
CA LYS A 12 13.06 19.61 -4.50
C LYS A 12 12.42 18.25 -4.20
N GLY A 13 11.31 18.24 -3.45
CA GLY A 13 10.62 17.01 -3.04
C GLY A 13 11.15 16.37 -1.75
N HIS A 14 12.14 16.98 -1.08
CA HIS A 14 12.71 16.42 0.16
C HIS A 14 11.66 16.11 1.22
N LEU A 15 10.74 17.05 1.50
CA LEU A 15 9.69 16.85 2.50
C LEU A 15 8.76 15.69 2.12
N THR A 16 8.30 15.66 0.87
CA THR A 16 7.44 14.59 0.35
C THR A 16 8.09 13.23 0.53
N PHE A 17 9.34 13.06 0.09
CA PHE A 17 10.06 11.79 0.25
C PHE A 17 10.30 11.41 1.72
N ARG A 18 10.56 12.37 2.60
CA ARG A 18 10.72 12.09 4.05
C ARG A 18 9.44 11.61 4.69
N ILE A 19 8.32 12.29 4.40
CA ILE A 19 7.00 11.89 4.91
C ILE A 19 6.64 10.51 4.35
N THR A 20 6.77 10.30 3.05
CA THR A 20 6.49 9.01 2.42
C THR A 20 7.36 7.89 2.98
N ALA A 21 8.65 8.15 3.21
CA ALA A 21 9.54 7.17 3.84
C ALA A 21 9.09 6.80 5.26
N ALA A 22 8.71 7.79 6.07
CA ALA A 22 8.17 7.53 7.42
C ALA A 22 6.87 6.72 7.37
N LEU A 23 5.98 7.03 6.42
CA LEU A 23 4.74 6.28 6.22
C LEU A 23 5.02 4.83 5.80
N PHE A 24 6.00 4.56 4.94
CA PHE A 24 6.39 3.20 4.60
C PHE A 24 6.95 2.43 5.79
N ILE A 25 7.77 3.07 6.64
CA ILE A 25 8.24 2.42 7.88
C ILE A 25 7.04 2.11 8.80
N LEU A 26 6.08 3.05 8.92
CA LEU A 26 4.87 2.82 9.70
C LEU A 26 4.02 1.67 9.12
N SER A 27 3.91 1.56 7.79
CA SER A 27 3.25 0.42 7.14
C SER A 27 3.94 -0.91 7.47
N ALA A 28 5.28 -0.94 7.51
CA ALA A 28 6.00 -2.14 7.92
C ALA A 28 5.70 -2.54 9.37
N VAL A 29 5.54 -1.56 10.28
CA VAL A 29 5.13 -1.82 11.66
C VAL A 29 3.71 -2.38 11.73
N PHE A 30 2.77 -1.82 10.97
CA PHE A 30 1.41 -2.37 10.91
C PHE A 30 1.37 -3.80 10.37
N GLU A 31 2.17 -4.11 9.35
CA GLU A 31 2.27 -5.47 8.82
C GLU A 31 2.84 -6.47 9.84
N ILE A 32 3.75 -6.04 10.72
CA ILE A 32 4.23 -6.87 11.85
C ILE A 32 3.09 -7.16 12.83
N ILE A 33 2.25 -6.16 13.11
CA ILE A 33 1.12 -6.31 14.03
C ILE A 33 0.05 -7.25 13.43
N SER A 34 -0.12 -7.25 12.10
CA SER A 34 -1.10 -8.08 11.39
C SER A 34 -0.53 -9.38 10.84
N ILE A 35 0.61 -9.87 11.33
CA ILE A 35 1.37 -10.96 10.69
C ILE A 35 0.62 -12.30 10.58
N ASP A 36 -0.37 -12.51 11.44
CA ASP A 36 -1.22 -13.71 11.50
C ASP A 36 -2.64 -13.47 10.97
N THR A 37 -2.94 -12.28 10.46
CA THR A 37 -4.27 -11.91 9.96
C THR A 37 -4.54 -12.58 8.62
N GLU A 38 -5.74 -13.11 8.44
CA GLU A 38 -6.13 -13.81 7.21
C GLU A 38 -6.06 -12.89 5.98
N THR A 39 -5.66 -13.44 4.84
CA THR A 39 -5.52 -12.66 3.58
C THR A 39 -6.08 -13.41 2.38
N ILE A 40 -6.62 -12.67 1.42
CA ILE A 40 -7.14 -13.24 0.18
C ILE A 40 -5.98 -13.39 -0.81
N LEU A 41 -5.56 -14.63 -1.06
CA LEU A 41 -4.49 -14.96 -2.00
C LEU A 41 -4.93 -16.04 -2.96
N PHE A 42 -4.75 -15.77 -4.25
CA PHE A 42 -5.06 -16.68 -5.35
C PHE A 42 -6.50 -17.26 -5.25
N GLY A 43 -7.48 -16.40 -4.97
CA GLY A 43 -8.89 -16.78 -4.96
C GLY A 43 -9.41 -17.43 -3.70
N ALA A 44 -8.62 -17.52 -2.64
CA ALA A 44 -9.06 -18.08 -1.37
C ALA A 44 -8.58 -17.25 -0.19
N ILE A 45 -9.37 -17.27 0.89
CA ILE A 45 -8.93 -16.81 2.21
C ILE A 45 -7.86 -17.79 2.69
N ARG A 46 -6.65 -17.29 2.92
CA ARG A 46 -5.51 -18.08 3.40
C ARG A 46 -5.26 -17.76 4.86
N THR A 47 -4.71 -18.74 5.56
CA THR A 47 -4.27 -18.68 6.96
C THR A 47 -2.95 -19.45 7.14
N GLY A 48 -2.35 -19.38 8.33
CA GLY A 48 -1.17 -20.16 8.68
C GLY A 48 0.12 -19.70 7.97
N THR A 49 1.01 -20.64 7.64
CA THR A 49 2.37 -20.32 7.20
C THR A 49 2.44 -19.49 5.92
N ILE A 50 1.54 -19.72 4.96
CA ILE A 50 1.54 -18.98 3.68
C ILE A 50 1.25 -17.48 3.91
N VAL A 51 0.39 -17.17 4.86
CA VAL A 51 0.04 -15.80 5.25
C VAL A 51 1.20 -15.11 5.95
N ILE A 52 1.88 -15.82 6.85
CA ILE A 52 3.09 -15.30 7.52
C ILE A 52 4.15 -14.94 6.48
N VAL A 53 4.38 -15.79 5.47
CA VAL A 53 5.33 -15.50 4.38
C VAL A 53 4.89 -14.27 3.58
N TYR A 54 3.60 -14.14 3.29
CA TYR A 54 3.04 -12.99 2.59
C TYR A 54 3.26 -11.68 3.38
N HIS A 55 2.95 -11.64 4.67
CA HIS A 55 3.18 -10.47 5.50
C HIS A 55 4.67 -10.16 5.65
N LEU A 56 5.52 -11.16 5.87
CA LEU A 56 6.98 -10.97 5.92
C LEU A 56 7.54 -10.34 4.64
N PHE A 57 7.02 -10.74 3.48
CA PHE A 57 7.40 -10.12 2.21
C PHE A 57 7.06 -8.62 2.20
N TYR A 58 5.84 -8.22 2.61
CA TYR A 58 5.44 -6.81 2.66
C TYR A 58 6.14 -6.02 3.75
N ILE A 59 6.43 -6.61 4.92
CA ILE A 59 7.25 -6.01 5.98
C ILE A 59 8.61 -5.60 5.41
N VAL A 60 9.30 -6.53 4.74
CA VAL A 60 10.61 -6.28 4.14
C VAL A 60 10.51 -5.25 3.02
N LEU A 61 9.50 -5.35 2.16
CA LEU A 61 9.29 -4.42 1.05
C LEU A 61 9.09 -2.98 1.54
N PHE A 62 8.20 -2.77 2.50
CA PHE A 62 7.92 -1.45 3.07
C PHE A 62 9.08 -0.90 3.89
N ALA A 63 9.74 -1.74 4.71
CA ALA A 63 10.93 -1.32 5.44
C ALA A 63 12.06 -0.89 4.48
N ALA A 64 12.29 -1.65 3.42
CA ALA A 64 13.29 -1.34 2.40
C ALA A 64 12.92 -0.05 1.63
N LEU A 65 11.66 0.13 1.22
CA LEU A 65 11.19 1.38 0.61
C LEU A 65 11.42 2.58 1.52
N GLY A 66 10.96 2.49 2.77
CA GLY A 66 11.10 3.54 3.76
C GLY A 66 12.57 3.91 3.95
N PHE A 67 13.44 2.93 4.19
CA PHE A 67 14.86 3.15 4.39
C PHE A 67 15.57 3.70 3.14
N GLY A 68 15.26 3.15 1.97
CA GLY A 68 15.87 3.54 0.70
C GLY A 68 15.50 4.96 0.27
N ILE A 69 14.23 5.33 0.46
CA ILE A 69 13.74 6.69 0.20
C ILE A 69 14.30 7.66 1.24
N TRP A 70 14.30 7.31 2.53
CA TRP A 70 14.83 8.17 3.59
C TRP A 70 16.29 8.57 3.35
N HIS A 71 17.12 7.63 2.89
CA HIS A 71 18.54 7.85 2.64
C HIS A 71 18.85 8.23 1.18
N ALA A 72 17.81 8.50 0.37
CA ALA A 72 17.92 8.88 -1.03
C ALA A 72 18.82 7.92 -1.85
N LYS A 73 18.73 6.62 -1.60
CA LYS A 73 19.56 5.61 -2.27
C LYS A 73 19.03 5.32 -3.68
N LYS A 74 19.94 5.13 -4.65
CA LYS A 74 19.59 4.72 -6.03
C LYS A 74 18.72 3.46 -6.09
N TRP A 75 18.97 2.49 -5.22
CA TRP A 75 18.14 1.29 -5.17
C TRP A 75 16.74 1.58 -4.62
N GLY A 76 16.57 2.58 -3.74
CA GLY A 76 15.26 3.01 -3.24
C GLY A 76 14.39 3.59 -4.35
N TYR A 77 15.01 4.35 -5.28
CA TYR A 77 14.35 4.81 -6.50
C TYR A 77 13.84 3.64 -7.34
N ASN A 78 14.69 2.65 -7.66
CA ASN A 78 14.28 1.48 -8.44
C ASN A 78 13.20 0.67 -7.71
N LEU A 79 13.32 0.54 -6.38
CA LEU A 79 12.40 -0.22 -5.56
C LEU A 79 10.99 0.37 -5.57
N VAL A 80 10.82 1.69 -5.72
CA VAL A 80 9.50 2.31 -5.90
C VAL A 80 8.76 1.69 -7.10
N PHE A 81 9.43 1.55 -8.25
CA PHE A 81 8.79 0.98 -9.44
C PHE A 81 8.50 -0.52 -9.29
N VAL A 82 9.44 -1.27 -8.69
CA VAL A 82 9.25 -2.69 -8.41
C VAL A 82 8.05 -2.89 -7.47
N ALA A 83 7.99 -2.13 -6.38
CA ALA A 83 6.90 -2.20 -5.42
C ALA A 83 5.57 -1.77 -6.04
N THR A 84 5.54 -0.72 -6.86
CA THR A 84 4.34 -0.32 -7.61
C THR A 84 3.85 -1.46 -8.51
N ALA A 85 4.75 -2.14 -9.24
CA ALA A 85 4.38 -3.25 -10.10
C ALA A 85 3.85 -4.45 -9.28
N VAL A 86 4.57 -4.84 -8.22
CA VAL A 86 4.15 -5.94 -7.32
C VAL A 86 2.80 -5.65 -6.70
N TYR A 87 2.61 -4.46 -6.14
CA TYR A 87 1.35 -4.05 -5.53
C TYR A 87 0.20 -4.01 -6.54
N THR A 88 0.47 -3.58 -7.78
CA THR A 88 -0.52 -3.62 -8.86
C THR A 88 -0.95 -5.06 -9.16
N LEU A 89 0.00 -5.99 -9.28
CA LEU A 89 -0.30 -7.40 -9.54
C LEU A 89 -1.09 -8.05 -8.40
N ASP A 90 -0.70 -7.76 -7.16
CA ASP A 90 -1.42 -8.19 -5.95
C ASP A 90 -2.87 -7.71 -5.97
N LYS A 91 -3.10 -6.43 -6.28
CA LYS A 91 -4.45 -5.86 -6.32
C LYS A 91 -5.27 -6.32 -7.52
N ILE A 92 -4.65 -6.57 -8.67
CA ILE A 92 -5.33 -7.23 -9.79
C ILE A 92 -5.76 -8.63 -9.39
N GLN A 93 -4.86 -9.42 -8.79
CA GLN A 93 -5.21 -10.74 -8.27
C GLN A 93 -6.37 -10.66 -7.27
N PHE A 94 -6.35 -9.71 -6.35
CA PHE A 94 -7.45 -9.50 -5.40
C PHE A 94 -8.78 -9.21 -6.12
N LEU A 95 -8.81 -8.27 -7.08
CA LEU A 95 -10.03 -7.88 -7.81
C LEU A 95 -10.61 -8.97 -8.72
N LEU A 96 -9.76 -9.80 -9.30
CA LEU A 96 -10.21 -10.91 -10.14
C LEU A 96 -10.93 -12.01 -9.35
N ASN A 97 -10.80 -12.02 -8.03
CA ASN A 97 -11.31 -13.07 -7.15
C ASN A 97 -12.50 -12.59 -6.31
N GLN A 98 -13.57 -12.17 -6.99
CA GLN A 98 -14.75 -11.60 -6.35
C GLN A 98 -15.39 -12.51 -5.30
N GLN A 99 -15.41 -13.83 -5.54
CA GLN A 99 -15.99 -14.81 -4.62
C GLN A 99 -15.34 -14.81 -3.22
N ALA A 100 -14.02 -14.60 -3.14
CA ALA A 100 -13.33 -14.55 -1.85
C ALA A 100 -13.68 -13.27 -1.07
N ILE A 101 -13.87 -12.15 -1.77
CA ILE A 101 -14.28 -10.88 -1.18
C ILE A 101 -15.74 -10.95 -0.71
N GLU A 102 -16.62 -11.60 -1.47
CA GLU A 102 -18.01 -11.86 -1.05
C GLU A 102 -18.07 -12.74 0.21
N THR A 103 -17.22 -13.77 0.28
CA THR A 103 -17.11 -14.63 1.47
C THR A 103 -16.67 -13.81 2.69
N LEU A 104 -15.69 -12.92 2.50
CA LEU A 104 -15.22 -12.02 3.56
C LEU A 104 -16.31 -11.03 4.01
N PHE A 105 -17.10 -10.51 3.07
CA PHE A 105 -18.27 -9.68 3.38
C PHE A 105 -19.30 -10.45 4.20
N ALA A 106 -19.66 -11.67 3.77
CA ALA A 106 -20.61 -12.51 4.48
C ALA A 106 -20.13 -12.84 5.90
N GLN A 107 -18.84 -13.14 6.08
CA GLN A 107 -18.24 -13.37 7.40
C GLN A 107 -18.26 -12.11 8.28
N ALA A 108 -17.90 -10.95 7.72
CA ALA A 108 -17.85 -9.69 8.46
C ALA A 108 -19.24 -9.14 8.86
N THR A 109 -20.28 -9.53 8.12
CA THR A 109 -21.66 -9.07 8.32
C THR A 109 -22.57 -10.11 8.96
N ALA A 110 -22.02 -11.27 9.31
CA ALA A 110 -22.75 -12.38 9.91
C ALA A 110 -23.53 -11.92 11.15
N GLY A 111 -24.85 -12.10 11.14
CA GLY A 111 -25.75 -11.71 12.22
C GLY A 111 -26.26 -10.26 12.18
N TYR A 112 -25.84 -9.46 11.20
CA TYR A 112 -26.27 -8.07 11.01
C TYR A 112 -26.85 -7.79 9.61
N GLU A 113 -27.09 -8.83 8.81
CA GLU A 113 -27.40 -8.73 7.39
C GLU A 113 -28.69 -7.91 7.16
N SER A 114 -29.73 -8.18 7.96
CA SER A 114 -31.01 -7.50 7.85
C SER A 114 -30.92 -6.02 8.23
N ALA A 115 -30.14 -5.68 9.26
CA ALA A 115 -29.92 -4.30 9.70
C ALA A 115 -29.11 -3.49 8.67
N LEU A 116 -28.11 -4.13 8.05
CA LEU A 116 -27.29 -3.51 7.00
C LEU A 116 -28.08 -3.32 5.71
N GLN A 117 -28.87 -4.32 5.31
CA GLN A 117 -29.76 -4.22 4.14
C GLN A 117 -30.81 -3.11 4.32
N ALA A 118 -31.38 -2.96 5.52
CA ALA A 118 -32.31 -1.88 5.83
C ALA A 118 -31.68 -0.48 5.67
N GLN A 119 -30.36 -0.36 5.80
CA GLN A 119 -29.59 0.87 5.58
C GLN A 119 -29.08 1.01 4.14
N GLY A 120 -29.45 0.09 3.24
CA GLY A 120 -28.99 0.07 1.83
C GLY A 120 -27.56 -0.45 1.66
N ILE A 121 -26.94 -0.99 2.71
CA ILE A 121 -25.61 -1.60 2.64
C ILE A 121 -25.78 -3.03 2.11
N THR A 122 -25.53 -3.18 0.80
CA THR A 122 -25.63 -4.46 0.10
C THR A 122 -24.23 -5.00 -0.24
N ALA A 123 -24.13 -6.32 -0.45
CA ALA A 123 -22.90 -6.95 -0.94
C ALA A 123 -22.41 -6.29 -2.25
N ALA A 124 -23.32 -5.96 -3.17
CA ALA A 124 -22.98 -5.29 -4.42
C ALA A 124 -22.33 -3.91 -4.19
N LEU A 125 -22.88 -3.09 -3.29
CA LEU A 125 -22.32 -1.80 -2.95
C LEU A 125 -20.93 -1.94 -2.29
N PHE A 126 -20.77 -2.92 -1.40
CA PHE A 126 -19.50 -3.22 -0.76
C PHE A 126 -18.43 -3.62 -1.79
N MET A 127 -18.77 -4.55 -2.69
CA MET A 127 -17.88 -5.00 -3.77
C MET A 127 -17.47 -3.87 -4.70
N GLN A 128 -18.43 -3.03 -5.12
CA GLN A 128 -18.14 -1.87 -5.96
C GLN A 128 -17.24 -0.86 -5.24
N SER A 129 -17.47 -0.63 -3.94
CA SER A 129 -16.64 0.27 -3.13
C SER A 129 -15.21 -0.24 -3.00
N ILE A 130 -15.03 -1.53 -2.72
CA ILE A 130 -13.72 -2.17 -2.67
C ILE A 130 -13.01 -2.08 -4.03
N ALA A 131 -13.72 -2.37 -5.12
CA ALA A 131 -13.15 -2.28 -6.47
C ALA A 131 -12.68 -0.86 -6.80
N LEU A 132 -13.53 0.15 -6.55
CA LEU A 132 -13.19 1.55 -6.78
C LEU A 132 -12.00 1.98 -5.92
N MET A 133 -12.00 1.67 -4.62
CA MET A 133 -10.90 2.00 -3.72
C MET A 133 -9.60 1.35 -4.17
N THR A 134 -9.65 0.08 -4.61
CA THR A 134 -8.48 -0.62 -5.12
C THR A 134 -7.92 0.06 -6.37
N VAL A 135 -8.78 0.45 -7.31
CA VAL A 135 -8.35 1.20 -8.52
C VAL A 135 -7.74 2.55 -8.15
N VAL A 136 -8.36 3.31 -7.25
CA VAL A 136 -7.83 4.59 -6.77
C VAL A 136 -6.44 4.40 -6.15
N VAL A 137 -6.27 3.38 -5.31
CA VAL A 137 -4.97 3.10 -4.68
C VAL A 137 -3.93 2.73 -5.73
N ILE A 138 -4.24 1.87 -6.72
CA ILE A 138 -3.32 1.55 -7.82
C ILE A 138 -2.90 2.84 -8.56
N VAL A 139 -3.86 3.70 -8.90
CA VAL A 139 -3.57 4.97 -9.58
C VAL A 139 -2.67 5.86 -8.72
N CYS A 140 -2.90 5.94 -7.40
CA CYS A 140 -2.04 6.68 -6.48
C CYS A 140 -0.61 6.14 -6.44
N TRP A 141 -0.42 4.81 -6.44
CA TRP A 141 0.90 4.17 -6.49
C TRP A 141 1.64 4.49 -7.79
N TRP A 142 0.96 4.45 -8.93
CA TRP A 142 1.53 4.87 -10.21
C TRP A 142 1.81 6.37 -10.27
N GLY A 143 0.94 7.19 -9.69
CA GLY A 143 1.17 8.62 -9.53
C GLY A 143 2.42 8.93 -8.70
N PHE A 144 2.64 8.18 -7.61
CA PHE A 144 3.85 8.30 -6.79
C PHE A 144 5.11 7.81 -7.52
N ALA A 145 5.04 6.70 -8.27
CA ALA A 145 6.14 6.24 -9.10
C ALA A 145 6.50 7.27 -10.18
N TRP A 146 5.51 7.87 -10.82
CA TRP A 146 5.69 8.95 -11.79
C TRP A 146 6.31 10.20 -11.15
N TYR A 147 5.81 10.62 -9.98
CA TYR A 147 6.41 11.71 -9.22
C TYR A 147 7.88 11.42 -8.89
N THR A 148 8.19 10.20 -8.50
CA THR A 148 9.54 9.72 -8.21
C THR A 148 10.44 9.76 -9.45
N TYR A 149 9.93 9.39 -10.62
CA TYR A 149 10.61 9.53 -11.91
C TYR A 149 10.99 10.98 -12.23
N TRP A 150 10.04 11.91 -12.03
CA TRP A 150 10.31 13.34 -12.25
C TRP A 150 11.33 13.88 -11.24
N ARG A 151 11.22 13.50 -9.97
CA ARG A 151 12.11 13.96 -8.90
C ARG A 151 13.34 13.07 -8.68
N ARG A 152 13.75 12.30 -9.69
CA ARG A 152 14.89 11.35 -9.62
C ARG A 152 16.22 11.96 -9.14
N ASP A 153 16.43 13.26 -9.32
CA ASP A 153 17.62 13.97 -8.82
C ASP A 153 17.74 13.95 -7.29
N TYR A 154 16.64 13.69 -6.58
CA TYR A 154 16.66 13.43 -5.15
C TYR A 154 17.60 12.27 -4.80
N PHE A 155 17.58 11.19 -5.59
CA PHE A 155 18.32 9.94 -5.38
C PHE A 155 19.72 9.90 -6.01
N LYS A 156 20.18 11.05 -6.53
CA LYS A 156 21.54 11.21 -7.06
C LYS A 156 22.54 11.54 -5.97
#